data_AF-A0A1M6EWJ9-F1
#
_entry.id   AF-A0A1M6EWJ9-F1
#
_cell.length_a   1.000
_cell.length_b   1.000
_cell.length_c   1.000
_cell.angle_alpha   90.00
_cell.angle_beta   90.00
_cell.angle_gamma   90.00
#
_symmetry.space_group_name_H-M   'P 1'
#
loop_
_entity.id
_entity.type
_entity.pdbx_description
1 polymer ?
#
loop_
_entity_poly.entity_id
_entity_poly.type
_entity_poly.pdbx_seq_one_letter_code
_entity_poly.pdbx_strand_id
1 'polypeptide(L)'
;MKKSVVILFAILCTLWTAVASASPHMDESIFKWVQSSARCDYFFNMQQICYGKDDKGNIDFNKLVVPVIKIYDYLMIDDVVSKRRWNGNSVEGFSDLVGAAEYYEINLQDMTVYFKQQDFLDSTFTALAGNRPDRTVKLDTLSEKSFDRMFYNRIIDYAMRNRVKLALRSNKNAESELLAKMQAEQDEYRAQNKATDSRDNEELNEEDAAKVKAAVEAQNKDNKKEKSRKVKKEDDE
;
A
#
# COMPACT_ATOMS: atom_id res chain seq x y z
N MET A 1 36.53 18.63 -60.79
CA MET A 1 36.34 19.79 -59.89
C MET A 1 34.87 20.18 -60.01
N LYS A 2 33.99 20.26 -59.00
CA LYS A 2 34.09 20.29 -57.54
C LYS A 2 32.87 19.55 -56.97
N LYS A 3 33.11 18.82 -55.87
CA LYS A 3 32.12 18.25 -54.97
C LYS A 3 31.53 19.37 -54.12
N SER A 4 30.21 19.46 -53.99
CA SER A 4 29.54 20.14 -52.86
C SER A 4 28.18 19.49 -52.63
N VAL A 5 28.22 18.29 -52.05
CA VAL A 5 27.08 17.67 -51.38
C VAL A 5 26.89 18.39 -50.06
N VAL A 6 25.69 18.92 -49.89
CA VAL A 6 24.94 19.14 -48.64
C VAL A 6 25.61 18.59 -47.38
N ILE A 7 26.25 19.45 -46.59
CA ILE A 7 26.60 19.16 -45.19
C ILE A 7 26.24 20.42 -44.39
N LEU A 8 24.97 20.54 -44.01
CA LEU A 8 24.56 21.49 -42.96
C LEU A 8 23.19 21.11 -42.40
N PHE A 9 23.00 19.85 -42.00
CA PHE A 9 21.81 19.42 -41.25
C PHE A 9 22.05 18.21 -40.33
N ALA A 10 23.26 18.11 -39.75
CA ALA A 10 23.65 16.97 -38.91
C ALA A 10 24.36 17.37 -37.61
N ILE A 11 24.15 18.59 -37.10
CA ILE A 11 24.72 19.04 -35.80
C ILE A 11 23.63 19.55 -34.84
N LEU A 12 22.35 19.21 -35.07
CA LEU A 12 21.24 19.63 -34.20
C LEU A 12 20.37 18.47 -33.68
N CYS A 13 20.94 17.26 -33.57
CA CYS A 13 20.25 16.11 -32.98
C CYS A 13 21.00 15.47 -31.79
N THR A 14 22.04 16.12 -31.25
CA THR A 14 22.88 15.53 -30.18
C THR A 14 22.72 16.17 -28.81
N LEU A 15 21.73 17.05 -28.60
CA LEU A 15 21.52 17.74 -27.31
C LEU A 15 20.20 17.38 -26.61
N TRP A 16 19.72 16.15 -26.81
CA TRP A 16 18.67 15.56 -25.97
C TRP A 16 19.05 14.14 -25.55
N THR A 17 20.24 13.98 -24.97
CA THR A 17 20.34 12.99 -23.91
C THR A 17 19.59 13.59 -22.72
N ALA A 18 18.27 13.41 -22.68
CA ALA A 18 17.59 13.43 -21.39
C ALA A 18 18.35 12.41 -20.57
N VAL A 19 19.16 12.89 -19.62
CA VAL A 19 19.70 12.04 -18.58
C VAL A 19 18.48 11.44 -17.92
N ALA A 20 18.19 10.18 -18.26
CA ALA A 20 17.31 9.36 -17.48
C ALA A 20 18.02 9.24 -16.14
N SER A 21 17.73 10.17 -15.22
CA SER A 21 18.10 10.03 -13.84
C SER A 21 17.56 8.67 -13.42
N ALA A 22 18.46 7.78 -13.00
CA ALA A 22 18.04 6.46 -12.57
C ALA A 22 17.00 6.64 -11.46
N SER A 23 15.81 6.08 -11.66
CA SER A 23 14.74 6.11 -10.66
C SER A 23 15.32 5.71 -9.29
N PRO A 24 15.10 6.48 -8.22
CA PRO A 24 15.68 6.19 -6.92
C PRO A 24 15.37 4.75 -6.50
N HIS A 25 16.40 4.01 -6.09
CA HIS A 25 16.25 2.63 -5.68
C HIS A 25 15.46 2.55 -4.37
N MET A 26 14.37 1.79 -4.38
CA MET A 26 13.53 1.54 -3.21
C MET A 26 13.99 0.29 -2.47
N ASP A 27 14.12 0.36 -1.15
CA ASP A 27 14.40 -0.81 -0.32
C ASP A 27 13.20 -1.78 -0.33
N GLU A 28 13.37 -2.90 -1.02
CA GLU A 28 12.38 -3.95 -1.20
C GLU A 28 12.01 -4.72 0.07
N SER A 29 12.77 -4.55 1.16
CA SER A 29 12.43 -5.08 2.48
C SER A 29 11.42 -4.21 3.22
N ILE A 30 11.30 -2.93 2.83
CA ILE A 30 10.40 -1.94 3.42
C ILE A 30 9.19 -1.72 2.49
N PHE A 31 9.45 -1.56 1.20
CA PHE A 31 8.45 -1.18 0.21
C PHE A 31 8.18 -2.31 -0.76
N LYS A 32 6.90 -2.52 -1.05
CA LYS A 32 6.47 -3.44 -2.09
C LYS A 32 6.14 -2.68 -3.35
N TRP A 33 6.86 -2.98 -4.43
CA TRP A 33 6.45 -2.57 -5.77
C TRP A 33 5.18 -3.31 -6.17
N VAL A 34 4.21 -2.59 -6.73
CA VAL A 34 2.95 -3.17 -7.20
C VAL A 34 2.86 -3.14 -8.72
N GLN A 35 3.15 -1.99 -9.32
CA GLN A 35 3.02 -1.78 -10.75
C GLN A 35 3.75 -0.52 -11.19
N SER A 36 3.96 -0.42 -12.49
CA SER A 36 4.40 0.78 -13.20
C SER A 36 3.28 1.25 -14.12
N SER A 37 2.97 2.54 -14.07
CA SER A 37 2.21 3.22 -15.12
C SER A 37 3.18 3.93 -16.07
N ALA A 38 2.66 4.53 -17.14
CA ALA A 38 3.48 5.35 -18.03
C ALA A 38 4.11 6.59 -17.37
N ARG A 39 3.70 6.94 -16.15
CA ARG A 39 4.09 8.19 -15.47
C ARG A 39 4.65 8.02 -14.07
N CYS A 40 4.48 6.85 -13.48
CA CYS A 40 4.92 6.59 -12.11
C CYS A 40 4.94 5.11 -11.76
N ASP A 41 5.85 4.78 -10.85
CA ASP A 41 5.95 3.50 -10.16
C ASP A 41 5.25 3.59 -8.81
N TYR A 42 4.51 2.55 -8.43
CA TYR A 42 3.67 2.52 -7.23
C TYR A 42 4.22 1.55 -6.19
N PHE A 43 4.45 2.06 -5.00
CA PHE A 43 4.93 1.29 -3.86
C PHE A 43 4.08 1.54 -2.62
N PHE A 44 3.87 0.51 -1.79
CA PHE A 44 3.36 0.71 -0.43
C PHE A 44 4.32 0.13 0.61
N ASN A 45 4.33 0.72 1.80
CA ASN A 45 5.22 0.33 2.88
C ASN A 45 4.65 -0.90 3.61
N MET A 46 5.29 -2.06 3.44
CA MET A 46 4.87 -3.32 4.07
C MET A 46 5.08 -3.31 5.59
N GLN A 47 6.05 -2.53 6.08
CA GLN A 47 6.41 -2.47 7.50
C GLN A 47 5.54 -1.51 8.30
N GLN A 48 5.00 -0.47 7.66
CA GLN A 48 4.25 0.61 8.30
C GLN A 48 2.73 0.57 8.03
N ILE A 49 2.26 -0.24 7.08
CA ILE A 49 0.81 -0.49 6.93
C ILE A 49 0.25 -1.09 8.22
N CYS A 50 -0.87 -0.56 8.72
CA CYS A 50 -1.50 -1.04 9.96
C CYS A 50 -3.01 -0.76 9.96
N TYR A 51 -3.72 -1.24 10.98
CA TYR A 51 -5.09 -0.85 11.24
C TYR A 51 -5.15 0.52 11.91
N GLY A 52 -6.10 1.33 11.47
CA GLY A 52 -6.36 2.66 11.98
C GLY A 52 -7.15 2.66 13.28
N LYS A 53 -7.47 3.86 13.76
CA LYS A 53 -8.34 4.08 14.91
C LYS A 53 -9.70 4.63 14.49
N ASP A 54 -10.72 4.28 15.25
CA ASP A 54 -12.04 4.91 15.21
C ASP A 54 -12.01 6.30 15.90
N ASP A 55 -13.14 7.00 15.84
CA ASP A 55 -13.30 8.33 16.47
C ASP A 55 -13.17 8.30 18.01
N LYS A 56 -13.23 7.12 18.62
CA LYS A 56 -13.07 6.89 20.06
C LYS A 56 -11.64 6.49 20.43
N GLY A 57 -10.76 6.33 19.44
CA GLY A 57 -9.36 5.93 19.63
C GLY A 57 -9.14 4.42 19.74
N ASN A 58 -10.17 3.60 19.57
CA ASN A 58 -10.04 2.13 19.51
C ASN A 58 -9.52 1.72 18.14
N ILE A 59 -8.82 0.59 18.06
CA ILE A 59 -8.41 0.04 16.76
C ILE A 59 -9.66 -0.37 15.97
N ASP A 60 -9.77 0.13 14.74
CA ASP A 60 -10.77 -0.29 13.77
C ASP A 60 -10.15 -1.23 12.75
N PHE A 61 -10.48 -2.52 12.86
CA PHE A 61 -9.96 -3.57 11.98
C PHE A 61 -10.55 -3.55 10.57
N ASN A 62 -11.49 -2.65 10.28
CA ASN A 62 -11.94 -2.37 8.92
C ASN A 62 -11.21 -1.19 8.29
N LYS A 63 -10.44 -0.40 9.05
CA LYS A 63 -9.68 0.74 8.52
C LYS A 63 -8.20 0.39 8.42
N LEU A 64 -7.63 0.43 7.23
CA LEU A 64 -6.19 0.38 7.02
C LEU A 64 -5.61 1.79 6.90
N VAL A 65 -4.46 2.02 7.51
CA VAL A 65 -3.62 3.20 7.27
C VAL A 65 -2.41 2.74 6.47
N VAL A 66 -2.20 3.34 5.30
CA VAL A 66 -1.23 2.85 4.31
C VAL A 66 -0.32 3.98 3.85
N PRO A 67 0.97 3.95 4.24
CA PRO A 67 1.99 4.78 3.63
C PRO A 67 2.37 4.26 2.24
N VAL A 68 2.37 5.15 1.28
CA VAL A 68 2.61 4.87 -0.14
C VAL A 68 3.71 5.78 -0.65
N ILE A 69 4.53 5.28 -1.57
CA ILE A 69 5.47 6.08 -2.34
C ILE A 69 5.14 5.90 -3.81
N LYS A 70 5.08 7.02 -4.53
CA LYS A 70 5.04 7.05 -5.97
C LYS A 70 6.32 7.71 -6.47
N ILE A 71 7.05 7.02 -7.32
CA ILE A 71 8.21 7.59 -8.01
C ILE A 71 7.76 8.04 -9.39
N TYR A 72 8.11 9.27 -9.76
CA TYR A 72 7.61 9.93 -10.96
C TYR A 72 8.60 9.80 -12.11
N ASP A 73 8.07 9.69 -13.33
CA ASP A 73 8.87 9.91 -14.53
C ASP A 73 9.07 11.42 -14.77
N TYR A 74 9.96 11.75 -15.71
CA TYR A 74 10.26 13.14 -16.04
C TYR A 74 9.02 13.93 -16.50
N LEU A 75 8.08 13.29 -17.20
CA LEU A 75 6.87 13.97 -17.68
C LEU A 75 5.89 14.29 -16.54
N MET A 76 5.79 13.41 -15.53
CA MET A 76 4.99 13.67 -14.33
C MET A 76 5.64 14.75 -13.46
N ILE A 77 6.98 14.73 -13.34
CA ILE A 77 7.73 15.82 -12.68
C ILE A 77 7.41 17.16 -13.36
N ASP A 78 7.52 17.24 -14.68
CA ASP A 78 7.22 18.46 -15.45
C ASP A 78 5.77 18.93 -15.27
N ASP A 79 4.82 18.00 -15.24
CA ASP A 79 3.40 18.29 -15.02
C ASP A 79 3.15 18.86 -13.61
N VAL A 80 3.75 18.26 -12.58
CA VAL A 80 3.65 18.74 -11.19
C VAL A 80 4.24 20.14 -11.07
N VAL A 81 5.45 20.37 -11.60
CA VAL A 81 6.12 21.67 -11.54
C VAL A 81 5.33 22.73 -12.30
N SER A 82 4.81 22.38 -13.49
CA SER A 82 3.99 23.28 -14.30
C SER A 82 2.69 23.65 -13.60
N LYS A 83 1.98 22.69 -13.00
CA LYS A 83 0.76 22.94 -12.21
C LYS A 83 1.04 23.81 -10.99
N ARG A 84 2.14 23.59 -10.28
CA ARG A 84 2.54 24.45 -9.15
C ARG A 84 2.78 25.88 -9.60
N ARG A 85 3.55 26.07 -10.67
CA ARG A 85 3.82 27.40 -11.24
C ARG A 85 2.53 28.09 -11.68
N TRP A 86 1.64 27.36 -12.35
CA TRP A 86 0.34 27.86 -12.78
C TRP A 86 -0.53 28.33 -11.60
N ASN A 87 -0.52 27.58 -10.50
CA ASN A 87 -1.27 27.89 -9.29
C ASN A 87 -0.58 28.94 -8.39
N GLY A 88 0.53 29.55 -8.82
CA GLY A 88 1.27 30.53 -8.02
C GLY A 88 2.00 29.96 -6.80
N ASN A 89 2.17 28.63 -6.73
CA ASN A 89 2.89 27.97 -5.65
C ASN A 89 4.41 28.04 -5.87
N SER A 90 5.18 28.08 -4.78
CA SER A 90 6.65 28.00 -4.87
C SER A 90 7.10 26.70 -5.54
N VAL A 91 8.09 26.84 -6.42
CA VAL A 91 8.81 25.74 -7.10
C VAL A 91 10.24 25.61 -6.59
N GLU A 92 10.58 26.27 -5.49
CA GLU A 92 11.88 26.12 -4.83
C GLU A 92 12.09 24.65 -4.40
N GLY A 93 13.28 24.11 -4.67
CA GLY A 93 13.61 22.70 -4.42
C GLY A 93 13.03 21.68 -5.40
N PHE A 94 12.00 22.04 -6.19
CA PHE A 94 11.34 21.11 -7.12
C PHE A 94 12.21 20.71 -8.34
N SER A 95 13.38 21.32 -8.53
CA SER A 95 14.37 20.81 -9.48
C SER A 95 14.91 19.43 -9.12
N ASP A 96 14.78 19.01 -7.85
CA ASP A 96 15.17 17.69 -7.34
C ASP A 96 13.96 16.80 -7.02
N LEU A 97 12.76 17.15 -7.53
CA LEU A 97 11.55 16.34 -7.33
C LEU A 97 11.75 14.94 -7.94
N VAL A 98 11.49 13.90 -7.15
CA VAL A 98 11.52 12.50 -7.61
C VAL A 98 10.16 11.80 -7.52
N GLY A 99 9.22 12.32 -6.74
CA GLY A 99 7.99 11.60 -6.47
C GLY A 99 7.14 12.21 -5.38
N ALA A 100 6.29 11.38 -4.79
CA ALA A 100 5.49 11.75 -3.63
C ALA A 100 5.31 10.59 -2.64
N ALA A 101 5.29 10.92 -1.36
CA ALA A 101 4.68 10.08 -0.34
C ALA A 101 3.18 10.37 -0.30
N GLU A 102 2.35 9.33 -0.23
CA GLU A 102 0.91 9.46 -0.07
C GLU A 102 0.45 8.64 1.14
N TYR A 103 -0.60 9.13 1.81
CA TYR A 103 -1.19 8.45 2.97
C TYR A 103 -2.65 8.16 2.70
N TYR A 104 -2.99 6.88 2.68
CA TYR A 104 -4.35 6.41 2.47
C TYR A 104 -4.97 5.86 3.76
N GLU A 105 -6.25 6.15 3.93
CA GLU A 105 -7.11 5.37 4.83
C GLU A 105 -8.06 4.52 3.96
N ILE A 106 -7.90 3.20 3.99
CA ILE A 106 -8.75 2.26 3.23
C ILE A 106 -9.76 1.64 4.18
N ASN A 107 -11.05 1.83 3.90
CA ASN A 107 -12.12 1.11 4.57
C ASN A 107 -12.38 -0.21 3.82
N LEU A 108 -12.11 -1.33 4.48
CA LEU A 108 -12.25 -2.70 3.97
C LEU A 108 -13.69 -3.17 3.88
N GLN A 109 -14.59 -2.59 4.68
CA GLN A 109 -16.01 -2.94 4.65
C GLN A 109 -16.71 -2.20 3.50
N ASP A 110 -16.48 -0.89 3.39
CA ASP A 110 -17.14 -0.04 2.40
C ASP A 110 -16.37 0.03 1.07
N MET A 111 -15.17 -0.57 1.02
CA MET A 111 -14.28 -0.56 -0.14
C MET A 111 -14.02 0.85 -0.67
N THR A 112 -13.62 1.74 0.24
CA THR A 112 -13.31 3.15 -0.08
C THR A 112 -11.88 3.50 0.30
N VAL A 113 -11.25 4.38 -0.47
CA VAL A 113 -9.94 4.97 -0.16
C VAL A 113 -10.09 6.46 0.10
N TYR A 114 -9.72 6.90 1.29
CA TYR A 114 -9.57 8.31 1.63
C TYR A 114 -8.11 8.74 1.45
N PHE A 115 -7.89 9.74 0.61
CA PHE A 115 -6.58 10.33 0.34
C PHE A 115 -6.34 11.49 1.30
N LYS A 116 -5.61 11.20 2.37
CA LYS A 116 -5.42 12.11 3.51
C LYS A 116 -4.37 13.18 3.25
N GLN A 117 -3.24 12.78 2.69
CA GLN A 117 -2.06 13.63 2.59
C GLN A 117 -1.15 13.15 1.47
N GLN A 118 -0.58 14.09 0.73
CA GLN A 118 0.53 13.82 -0.16
C GLN A 118 1.67 14.82 0.10
N ASP A 119 2.88 14.31 0.18
CA ASP A 119 4.09 15.11 0.34
C ASP A 119 4.98 14.86 -0.89
N PHE A 120 5.28 15.92 -1.64
CA PHE A 120 6.25 15.85 -2.73
C PHE A 120 7.64 15.63 -2.17
N LEU A 121 8.41 14.75 -2.80
CA LEU A 121 9.69 14.29 -2.28
C LEU A 121 10.85 14.70 -3.18
N ASP A 122 11.94 15.13 -2.56
CA ASP A 122 13.23 15.27 -3.23
C ASP A 122 13.98 13.93 -3.32
N SER A 123 15.17 13.93 -3.94
CA SER A 123 15.98 12.72 -4.12
C SER A 123 16.46 12.08 -2.82
N THR A 124 16.38 12.80 -1.69
CA THR A 124 16.68 12.30 -0.35
C THR A 124 15.46 11.76 0.39
N PHE A 125 14.30 11.72 -0.28
CA PHE A 125 12.99 11.42 0.32
C PHE A 125 12.55 12.43 1.40
N THR A 126 13.06 13.66 1.33
CA THR A 126 12.62 14.76 2.18
C THR A 126 11.42 15.47 1.56
N ALA A 127 10.45 15.86 2.38
CA ALA A 127 9.25 16.56 1.91
C ALA A 127 9.58 17.99 1.44
N LEU A 128 9.34 18.26 0.16
CA LEU A 128 9.43 19.58 -0.47
C LEU A 128 8.20 20.43 -0.20
N ALA A 129 7.01 19.81 -0.27
CA ALA A 129 5.74 20.46 0.04
C ALA A 129 4.65 19.42 0.28
N GLY A 130 3.76 19.71 1.23
CA GLY A 130 2.59 18.90 1.52
C GLY A 130 1.30 19.45 0.89
N ASN A 131 0.38 18.55 0.59
CA ASN A 131 -1.01 18.83 0.25
C ASN A 131 -1.95 17.92 1.04
N ARG A 132 -3.20 18.34 1.20
CA ARG A 132 -4.27 17.56 1.83
C ARG A 132 -5.43 17.48 0.84
N PRO A 133 -5.46 16.46 -0.02
CA PRO A 133 -6.45 16.39 -1.10
C PRO A 133 -7.90 16.28 -0.61
N ASP A 134 -8.11 15.75 0.60
CA ASP A 134 -9.41 15.55 1.25
C ASP A 134 -10.43 14.88 0.32
N ARG A 135 -10.01 13.77 -0.29
CA ARG A 135 -10.76 13.08 -1.35
C ARG A 135 -11.01 11.63 -0.99
N THR A 136 -12.26 11.20 -1.06
CA THR A 136 -12.66 9.78 -0.95
C THR A 136 -13.03 9.21 -2.31
N VAL A 137 -12.57 7.99 -2.59
CA VAL A 137 -12.87 7.24 -3.82
C VAL A 137 -13.47 5.89 -3.44
N LYS A 138 -14.55 5.48 -4.11
CA LYS A 138 -15.11 4.13 -3.98
C LYS A 138 -14.51 3.21 -5.04
N LEU A 139 -14.05 2.03 -4.65
CA LEU A 139 -13.36 1.11 -5.56
C LEU A 139 -14.25 0.62 -6.71
N ASP A 140 -15.55 0.46 -6.47
CA ASP A 140 -16.54 0.02 -7.47
C ASP A 140 -16.79 1.06 -8.57
N THR A 141 -16.59 2.35 -8.27
CA THR A 141 -16.69 3.44 -9.25
C THR A 141 -15.48 3.53 -10.19
N LEU A 142 -14.37 2.87 -9.83
CA LEU A 142 -13.18 2.84 -10.67
C LEU A 142 -13.25 1.71 -11.70
N SER A 143 -12.83 2.00 -12.93
CA SER A 143 -12.63 0.97 -13.96
C SER A 143 -11.69 -0.12 -13.46
N GLU A 144 -11.95 -1.37 -13.83
CA GLU A 144 -11.08 -2.52 -13.54
C GLU A 144 -9.66 -2.35 -14.09
N LYS A 145 -9.53 -1.57 -15.17
CA LYS A 145 -8.24 -1.25 -15.81
C LYS A 145 -7.57 -0.01 -15.22
N SER A 146 -8.19 0.62 -14.22
CA SER A 146 -7.59 1.76 -13.54
C SER A 146 -6.37 1.30 -12.75
N PHE A 147 -5.22 1.96 -12.99
CA PHE A 147 -4.02 1.74 -12.17
C PHE A 147 -4.32 1.96 -10.69
N ASP A 148 -5.09 2.97 -10.32
CA ASP A 148 -5.47 3.21 -8.91
C ASP A 148 -6.25 2.02 -8.33
N ARG A 149 -7.22 1.46 -9.06
CA ARG A 149 -8.00 0.31 -8.58
C ARG A 149 -7.11 -0.93 -8.41
N MET A 150 -6.25 -1.20 -9.38
CA MET A 150 -5.29 -2.30 -9.30
C MET A 150 -4.35 -2.15 -8.11
N PHE A 151 -3.88 -0.91 -7.84
CA PHE A 151 -3.01 -0.61 -6.71
C PHE A 151 -3.72 -0.82 -5.37
N TYR A 152 -4.93 -0.26 -5.20
CA TYR A 152 -5.71 -0.44 -3.98
C TYR A 152 -6.07 -1.91 -3.73
N ASN A 153 -6.48 -2.64 -4.77
CA ASN A 153 -6.74 -4.06 -4.66
C ASN A 153 -5.50 -4.85 -4.21
N ARG A 154 -4.30 -4.45 -4.65
CA ARG A 154 -3.08 -5.12 -4.22
C ARG A 154 -2.76 -4.88 -2.74
N ILE A 155 -2.99 -3.66 -2.25
CA ILE A 155 -2.85 -3.33 -0.83
C ILE A 155 -3.86 -4.12 0.00
N ILE A 156 -5.11 -4.21 -0.46
CA ILE A 156 -6.17 -4.97 0.21
C ILE A 156 -5.83 -6.47 0.23
N ASP A 157 -5.39 -7.04 -0.89
CA ASP A 157 -4.95 -8.45 -0.96
C ASP A 157 -3.82 -8.72 0.03
N TYR A 158 -2.80 -7.85 0.07
CA TYR A 158 -1.72 -7.96 1.05
C TYR A 158 -2.25 -7.89 2.50
N ALA A 159 -3.19 -6.99 2.80
CA ALA A 159 -3.75 -6.89 4.14
C ALA A 159 -4.58 -8.13 4.54
N MET A 160 -5.37 -8.67 3.60
CA MET A 160 -6.17 -9.88 3.83
C MET A 160 -5.29 -11.12 4.05
N ARG A 161 -4.13 -11.19 3.40
CA ARG A 161 -3.14 -12.24 3.66
C ARG A 161 -2.39 -12.07 4.97
N ASN A 162 -2.36 -10.90 5.57
CA ASN A 162 -1.52 -10.60 6.74
C ASN A 162 -2.30 -10.04 7.93
N ARG A 163 -3.61 -10.31 8.01
CA ARG A 163 -4.54 -9.80 9.04
C ARG A 163 -3.97 -9.88 10.45
N VAL A 164 -3.43 -11.05 10.82
CA VAL A 164 -2.91 -11.28 12.18
C VAL A 164 -1.68 -10.43 12.46
N LYS A 165 -0.75 -10.35 11.49
CA LYS A 165 0.45 -9.52 11.62
C LYS A 165 0.10 -8.04 11.72
N LEU A 166 -0.85 -7.58 10.91
CA LEU A 166 -1.33 -6.19 10.97
C LEU A 166 -2.06 -5.90 12.28
N ALA A 167 -2.83 -6.85 12.81
CA ALA A 167 -3.51 -6.70 14.10
C ALA A 167 -2.50 -6.53 15.25
N LEU A 168 -1.49 -7.38 15.32
CA LEU A 168 -0.44 -7.31 16.34
C LEU A 168 0.45 -6.08 16.19
N ARG A 169 0.68 -5.60 14.96
CA ARG A 169 1.36 -4.32 14.70
C ARG A 169 0.55 -3.13 15.22
N SER A 170 -0.77 -3.19 15.11
CA SER A 170 -1.67 -2.11 15.50
C SER A 170 -1.97 -2.12 17.00
N ASN A 171 -2.02 -3.31 17.60
CA ASN A 171 -2.17 -3.53 19.02
C ASN A 171 -1.47 -4.84 19.43
N LYS A 172 -0.29 -4.72 20.02
CA LYS A 172 0.48 -5.85 20.61
C LYS A 172 -0.35 -6.68 21.59
N ASN A 173 -1.32 -6.06 22.26
CA ASN A 173 -2.21 -6.68 23.25
C ASN A 173 -3.57 -7.09 22.67
N ALA A 174 -3.67 -7.29 21.35
CA ALA A 174 -4.89 -7.81 20.73
C ALA A 174 -5.37 -9.10 21.44
N GLU A 175 -6.68 -9.18 21.65
CA GLU A 175 -7.37 -10.26 22.35
C GLU A 175 -7.20 -11.60 21.65
N SER A 176 -7.07 -12.68 22.42
CA SER A 176 -6.88 -14.03 21.87
C SER A 176 -8.02 -14.47 20.95
N GLU A 177 -9.27 -14.20 21.31
CA GLU A 177 -10.43 -14.56 20.48
C GLU A 177 -10.37 -13.88 19.11
N LEU A 178 -10.02 -12.58 19.10
CA LEU A 178 -9.86 -11.81 17.87
C LEU A 178 -8.73 -12.38 17.01
N LEU A 179 -7.57 -12.67 17.61
CA LEU A 179 -6.43 -13.22 16.88
C LEU A 179 -6.73 -14.58 16.26
N ALA A 180 -7.44 -15.44 16.98
CA ALA A 180 -7.84 -16.75 16.48
C ALA A 180 -8.83 -16.64 15.32
N LYS A 181 -9.82 -15.73 15.42
CA LYS A 181 -10.74 -15.41 14.33
C LYS A 181 -10.01 -14.88 13.10
N MET A 182 -9.11 -13.91 13.27
CA MET A 182 -8.33 -13.34 12.18
C MET A 182 -7.40 -14.35 11.51
N GLN A 183 -6.82 -15.28 12.29
CA GLN A 183 -6.01 -16.36 11.76
C GLN A 183 -6.85 -17.28 10.86
N ALA A 184 -8.04 -17.67 11.30
CA ALA A 184 -8.95 -18.51 10.51
C ALA A 184 -9.36 -17.81 9.19
N GLU A 185 -9.76 -16.53 9.26
CA GLU A 185 -10.11 -15.73 8.07
C GLU A 185 -8.92 -15.55 7.11
N GLN A 186 -7.72 -15.33 7.66
CA GLN A 186 -6.49 -15.20 6.89
C GLN A 186 -6.13 -16.52 6.18
N ASP A 187 -6.24 -17.65 6.87
CA ASP A 187 -5.92 -18.96 6.31
C ASP A 187 -6.92 -19.36 5.23
N GLU A 188 -8.21 -19.08 5.44
CA GLU A 188 -9.24 -19.26 4.41
C GLU A 188 -8.94 -18.39 3.19
N TYR A 189 -8.62 -17.11 3.39
CA TYR A 189 -8.27 -16.21 2.29
C TYR A 189 -7.03 -16.70 1.53
N ARG A 190 -5.96 -17.12 2.23
CA ARG A 190 -4.73 -17.65 1.63
C ARG A 190 -4.96 -18.97 0.87
N ALA A 191 -5.90 -19.81 1.32
CA ALA A 191 -6.27 -21.04 0.62
C ALA A 191 -7.02 -20.76 -0.69
N GLN A 192 -7.87 -19.74 -0.71
CA GLN A 192 -8.65 -19.35 -1.89
C GLN A 192 -7.86 -18.47 -2.87
N ASN A 193 -6.87 -17.72 -2.39
CA ASN A 193 -6.13 -16.74 -3.17
C ASN A 193 -4.63 -17.06 -3.17
N LYS A 194 -4.09 -17.47 -4.33
CA LYS A 194 -2.66 -17.75 -4.48
C LYS A 194 -1.83 -16.48 -4.35
N ALA A 195 -0.72 -16.57 -3.62
CA ALA A 195 0.25 -15.49 -3.53
C ALA A 195 0.92 -15.27 -4.90
N THR A 196 1.23 -14.01 -5.20
CA THR A 196 1.95 -13.64 -6.43
C THR A 196 3.45 -13.50 -6.20
N ASP A 197 3.84 -13.21 -4.95
CA ASP A 197 5.20 -12.97 -4.51
C ASP A 197 5.38 -13.63 -3.12
N SER A 198 6.58 -14.14 -2.82
CA SER A 198 6.85 -14.82 -1.54
C SER A 198 6.65 -13.92 -0.32
N ARG A 199 6.78 -12.59 -0.49
CA ARG A 199 6.56 -11.58 0.55
C ARG A 199 5.07 -11.27 0.78
N ASP A 200 4.16 -11.89 0.03
CA ASP A 200 2.71 -11.67 0.21
C ASP A 200 2.17 -12.32 1.47
N ASN A 201 2.79 -13.41 1.90
CA ASN A 201 2.42 -14.14 3.10
C ASN A 201 3.55 -13.93 4.11
N GLU A 202 3.54 -12.81 4.83
CA GLU A 202 4.57 -12.54 5.81
C GLU A 202 4.46 -13.51 6.99
N GLU A 203 5.61 -13.96 7.46
CA GLU A 203 5.73 -14.76 8.66
C GLU A 203 5.67 -13.87 9.92
N LEU A 204 5.13 -14.45 10.99
CA LEU A 204 5.19 -13.87 12.33
C LEU A 204 6.57 -14.13 12.95
N ASN A 205 7.00 -13.27 13.87
CA ASN A 205 8.13 -13.63 14.73
C ASN A 205 7.70 -14.75 15.71
N GLU A 206 8.68 -15.37 16.36
CA GLU A 206 8.44 -16.53 17.22
C GLU A 206 7.45 -16.25 18.37
N GLU A 207 7.53 -15.06 18.97
CA GLU A 207 6.66 -14.63 20.06
C GLU A 207 5.21 -14.49 19.60
N ASP A 208 5.00 -13.73 18.52
CA ASP A 208 3.69 -13.47 17.95
C ASP A 208 3.07 -14.79 17.41
N ALA A 209 3.87 -15.66 16.81
CA ALA A 209 3.44 -16.99 16.36
C ALA A 209 2.98 -17.88 17.52
N ALA A 210 3.74 -17.90 18.63
CA ALA A 210 3.36 -18.66 19.82
C ALA A 210 2.05 -18.14 20.44
N LYS A 211 1.89 -16.81 20.50
CA LYS A 211 0.66 -16.16 20.99
C LYS A 211 -0.56 -16.56 20.16
N VAL A 212 -0.44 -16.50 18.83
CA VAL A 212 -1.54 -16.85 17.91
C VAL A 212 -1.86 -18.33 17.97
N LYS A 213 -0.86 -19.20 18.05
CA LYS A 213 -1.06 -20.64 18.23
C LYS A 213 -1.85 -20.95 19.51
N ALA A 214 -1.47 -20.34 20.63
CA ALA A 214 -2.19 -20.52 21.90
C ALA A 214 -3.64 -20.03 21.81
N ALA A 215 -3.87 -18.90 21.12
CA ALA A 215 -5.21 -18.36 20.89
C ALA A 215 -6.11 -19.31 20.07
N VAL A 216 -5.58 -19.87 18.98
CA VAL A 216 -6.30 -20.85 18.15
C VAL A 216 -6.61 -22.14 18.92
N GLU A 217 -5.65 -22.64 19.71
CA GLU A 217 -5.86 -23.83 20.55
C GLU A 217 -6.94 -23.62 21.61
N ALA A 218 -6.99 -22.43 22.23
CA ALA A 218 -8.03 -22.08 23.20
C ALA A 218 -9.42 -22.06 22.55
N GLN A 219 -9.55 -21.38 21.40
CA GLN A 219 -10.81 -21.30 20.66
C GLN A 219 -11.32 -22.69 20.24
N ASN A 220 -10.44 -23.57 19.77
CA ASN A 220 -10.80 -24.94 19.39
C ASN A 220 -11.29 -25.78 20.58
N LYS A 221 -10.70 -25.61 21.76
CA LYS A 221 -11.14 -26.30 22.99
C LYS A 221 -12.53 -25.83 23.41
N ASP A 222 -12.80 -24.53 23.32
CA ASP A 222 -14.09 -23.96 23.70
C ASP A 222 -15.20 -24.38 22.73
N ASN A 223 -14.93 -24.36 21.42
CA ASN A 223 -15.83 -24.89 20.39
C ASN A 223 -16.17 -26.38 20.61
N LYS A 224 -15.19 -27.18 21.02
CA LYS A 224 -15.40 -28.61 21.32
C LYS A 224 -16.28 -28.82 22.55
N LYS A 225 -16.09 -28.01 23.61
CA LYS A 225 -16.93 -28.04 24.82
C LYS A 225 -18.35 -27.57 24.55
N GLU A 226 -18.54 -26.58 23.68
CA GLU A 226 -19.88 -26.10 23.35
C GLU A 226 -20.66 -27.15 22.53
N LYS A 227 -20.00 -27.79 21.56
CA LYS A 227 -20.60 -28.90 20.80
C LYS A 227 -21.01 -30.07 21.70
N SER A 228 -20.16 -30.47 22.66
CA SER A 228 -20.51 -31.56 23.57
C SER A 228 -21.66 -31.21 24.53
N ARG A 229 -21.80 -29.94 24.92
CA ARG A 229 -22.95 -29.46 25.72
C ARG A 229 -24.26 -29.43 24.93
N LYS A 230 -24.22 -29.11 23.62
CA LYS A 230 -25.40 -29.11 22.75
C LYS A 230 -25.90 -30.54 22.49
N VAL A 231 -24.99 -31.47 22.15
CA VAL A 231 -25.34 -32.89 21.95
C VAL A 231 -25.99 -33.49 23.21
N LYS A 232 -25.42 -33.22 24.39
CA LYS A 232 -25.98 -33.73 25.65
C LYS A 232 -27.37 -33.16 25.97
N LYS A 233 -27.72 -31.96 25.49
CA LYS A 233 -29.06 -31.38 25.69
C LYS A 233 -30.11 -31.96 24.73
N GLU A 234 -29.69 -32.36 23.53
CA GLU A 234 -30.58 -33.01 22.55
C GLU A 234 -30.85 -34.48 22.91
N ASP A 235 -29.94 -35.14 23.62
CA ASP A 235 -30.13 -36.51 24.13
C ASP A 235 -31.02 -36.57 25.40
N ASP A 236 -31.28 -35.43 26.06
CA ASP A 236 -32.06 -35.30 27.29
C ASP A 236 -33.51 -34.77 27.04
N GLU A 237 -33.90 -34.51 25.79
CA GLU A 237 -35.27 -34.15 25.33
C GLU A 237 -35.98 -35.32 24.63
#